data_AF-A0A1M6KGK9-F1
#
_entry.id   AF-A0A1M6KGK9-F1
#
_cell.length_a   1.000
_cell.length_b   1.000
_cell.length_c   1.000
_cell.angle_alpha   90.00
_cell.angle_beta   90.00
_cell.angle_gamma   90.00
#
_symmetry.space_group_name_H-M   'P 1'
#
loop_
_entity.id
_entity.type
_entity.pdbx_description
1 polymer ?
#
loop_
_entity_poly.entity_id
_entity_poly.type
_entity_poly.pdbx_seq_one_letter_code
_entity_poly.pdbx_strand_id
1 'polypeptide(L)'
;MKVIQTNVEGLAIIEPHLLKDSRGYFFESFSQREFEEKVRKVNFVQDNESMSSYGVMRGLHFQKPPFAQSKLVRCVKGSVLDVAVDIRKGSPTYGEYVAVELSEGNHLQFFIPRGFAHGFAVLSEVAVFQYKCDNYYAPQADGGISILDESIGIDWKIPVDKAILSEKDKKHPLLREFESPFGYGMGLYPEFE
;
A
#
# COMPACT_ATOMS: atom_id res chain seq x y z
N MET A 1 -1.79 -11.84 15.58
CA MET A 1 -2.51 -10.79 14.82
C MET A 1 -3.91 -11.22 14.38
N LYS A 2 -4.79 -10.26 14.08
CA LYS A 2 -6.12 -10.43 13.46
C LYS A 2 -6.11 -9.85 12.05
N VAL A 3 -6.65 -10.59 11.08
CA VAL A 3 -6.75 -10.16 9.68
C VAL A 3 -8.19 -9.74 9.40
N ILE A 4 -8.37 -8.54 8.87
CA ILE A 4 -9.65 -7.98 8.45
C ILE A 4 -9.66 -7.98 6.93
N GLN A 5 -10.58 -8.76 6.35
CA GLN A 5 -10.76 -8.86 4.91
C GLN A 5 -11.43 -7.59 4.38
N THR A 6 -11.08 -7.24 3.15
CA THR A 6 -11.66 -6.09 2.43
C THR A 6 -12.63 -6.59 1.35
N ASN A 7 -13.37 -5.68 0.72
CA ASN A 7 -14.21 -5.98 -0.43
C ASN A 7 -13.40 -6.29 -1.70
N VAL A 8 -12.08 -6.06 -1.70
CA VAL A 8 -11.20 -6.29 -2.84
C VAL A 8 -10.27 -7.46 -2.56
N GLU A 9 -10.38 -8.51 -3.37
CA GLU A 9 -9.67 -9.77 -3.15
C GLU A 9 -8.14 -9.59 -3.11
N GLY A 10 -7.54 -10.06 -2.02
CA GLY A 10 -6.09 -10.08 -1.79
C GLY A 10 -5.57 -8.93 -0.93
N LEU A 11 -6.33 -7.85 -0.79
CA LEU A 11 -6.03 -6.77 0.15
C LEU A 11 -6.44 -7.17 1.56
N ALA A 12 -5.54 -6.95 2.53
CA ALA A 12 -5.76 -7.36 3.92
C ALA A 12 -5.30 -6.29 4.91
N ILE A 13 -6.20 -5.92 5.83
CA ILE A 13 -5.87 -5.03 6.96
C ILE A 13 -5.47 -5.92 8.14
N ILE A 14 -4.37 -5.59 8.79
CA ILE A 14 -3.81 -6.38 9.90
C ILE A 14 -3.86 -5.56 11.17
N GLU A 15 -4.57 -6.09 12.16
CA GLU A 15 -4.65 -5.56 13.51
C GLU A 15 -3.67 -6.36 14.41
N PRO A 16 -2.57 -5.75 14.89
CA PRO A 16 -1.63 -6.44 15.74
C PRO A 16 -2.20 -6.68 17.15
N HIS A 17 -1.67 -7.67 17.84
CA HIS A 17 -1.99 -7.88 19.25
C HIS A 17 -1.03 -7.08 20.12
N LEU A 18 -1.52 -5.99 20.74
CA LEU A 18 -0.72 -5.14 21.60
C LEU A 18 -0.66 -5.67 23.03
N LEU A 19 0.55 -5.84 23.52
CA LEU A 19 0.86 -6.03 24.94
C LEU A 19 1.23 -4.68 25.53
N LYS A 20 0.45 -4.18 26.49
CA LYS A 20 0.65 -2.86 27.12
C LYS A 20 1.03 -3.03 28.59
N ASP A 21 1.98 -2.21 29.05
CA ASP A 21 2.33 -2.09 30.47
C ASP A 21 2.80 -0.65 30.80
N SER A 22 3.26 -0.41 32.02
CA SER A 22 3.67 0.92 32.48
C SER A 22 4.87 1.52 31.72
N ARG A 23 5.61 0.71 30.94
CA ARG A 23 6.73 1.15 30.11
C ARG A 23 6.30 1.59 28.71
N GLY A 24 5.11 1.20 28.27
CA GLY A 24 4.59 1.46 26.92
C GLY A 24 3.84 0.26 26.34
N TYR A 25 4.12 -0.05 25.07
CA TYR A 25 3.53 -1.19 24.38
C TYR A 25 4.59 -2.00 23.62
N PHE A 26 4.28 -3.28 23.39
CA PHE A 26 5.02 -4.19 22.55
C PHE A 26 4.05 -4.95 21.65
N PHE A 27 4.44 -5.21 20.40
CA PHE A 27 3.79 -6.18 19.54
C PHE A 27 4.77 -6.70 18.49
N GLU A 28 4.56 -7.92 18.03
CA GLU A 28 5.27 -8.45 16.87
C GLU A 28 4.76 -7.73 15.62
N SER A 29 5.55 -6.78 15.09
CA SER A 29 5.16 -6.04 13.89
C SER A 29 5.18 -6.91 12.63
N PHE A 30 5.82 -8.07 12.67
CA PHE A 30 5.78 -9.08 11.63
C PHE A 30 6.18 -10.43 12.21
N SER A 31 5.45 -11.48 11.83
CA SER A 31 5.81 -12.87 12.10
C SER A 31 5.58 -13.65 10.82
N GLN A 32 6.65 -14.18 10.21
CA GLN A 32 6.57 -14.95 8.96
C GLN A 32 5.52 -16.06 9.10
N ARG A 33 5.59 -16.84 10.19
CA ARG A 33 4.69 -17.95 10.45
C ARG A 33 3.22 -17.51 10.49
N GLU A 34 2.88 -16.50 11.30
CA GLU A 34 1.49 -16.05 11.37
C GLU A 34 1.01 -15.46 10.04
N PHE A 35 1.90 -14.77 9.32
CA PHE A 35 1.56 -14.08 8.09
C PHE A 35 1.25 -15.06 6.96
N GLU A 36 2.07 -16.10 6.81
CA GLU A 36 1.81 -17.16 5.83
C GLU A 36 0.56 -17.97 6.13
N GLU A 37 0.29 -18.21 7.41
CA GLU A 37 -0.90 -18.94 7.85
C GLU A 37 -2.20 -18.15 7.61
N LYS A 38 -2.19 -16.84 7.87
CA LYS A 38 -3.42 -16.03 7.93
C LYS A 38 -3.62 -15.09 6.74
N VAL A 39 -2.56 -14.77 5.99
CA VAL A 39 -2.59 -13.82 4.87
C VAL A 39 -2.13 -14.50 3.59
N ARG A 40 -0.84 -14.82 3.46
CA ARG A 40 -0.28 -15.53 2.29
C ARG A 40 1.20 -15.85 2.45
N LYS A 41 1.70 -16.81 1.67
CA LYS A 41 3.14 -16.99 1.42
C LYS A 41 3.73 -15.76 0.72
N VAL A 42 4.81 -15.24 1.28
CA VAL A 42 5.55 -14.06 0.78
C VAL A 42 6.94 -14.01 1.41
N ASN A 43 7.97 -13.67 0.64
CA ASN A 43 9.32 -13.50 1.16
C ASN A 43 9.70 -12.01 1.09
N PHE A 44 9.59 -11.29 2.21
CA PHE A 44 10.02 -9.89 2.25
C PHE A 44 11.56 -9.80 2.21
N VAL A 45 12.10 -9.01 1.27
CA VAL A 45 13.54 -8.88 1.01
C VAL A 45 14.07 -7.46 1.18
N GLN A 46 13.17 -6.48 1.35
CA GLN A 46 13.55 -5.08 1.47
C GLN A 46 12.64 -4.36 2.47
N ASP A 47 13.24 -3.61 3.38
CA ASP A 47 12.56 -2.68 4.29
C ASP A 47 12.85 -1.25 3.83
N ASN A 48 11.82 -0.42 3.81
CA ASN A 48 11.89 0.97 3.43
C ASN A 48 11.21 1.84 4.49
N GLU A 49 11.69 3.07 4.62
CA GLU A 49 11.10 4.09 5.49
C GLU A 49 11.07 5.43 4.76
N SER A 50 9.99 6.19 4.97
CA SER A 50 9.90 7.57 4.53
C SER A 50 9.33 8.45 5.63
N MET A 51 9.83 9.68 5.70
CA MET A 51 9.25 10.74 6.54
C MET A 51 8.68 11.81 5.62
N SER A 52 7.46 12.25 5.90
CA SER A 52 6.73 13.23 5.08
C SER A 52 5.92 14.17 5.96
N SER A 53 5.75 15.42 5.52
CA SER A 53 4.92 16.42 6.22
C SER A 53 3.46 16.34 5.77
N TYR A 54 2.56 16.98 6.54
CA TYR A 54 1.15 17.16 6.17
C TYR A 54 0.96 17.55 4.71
N GLY A 55 -0.07 16.97 4.07
CA GLY A 55 -0.43 17.28 2.69
C GLY A 55 0.45 16.62 1.63
N VAL A 56 1.58 16.01 2.01
CA VAL A 56 2.36 15.17 1.10
C VAL A 56 1.55 13.95 0.72
N MET A 57 1.44 13.73 -0.58
CA MET A 57 0.82 12.55 -1.16
C MET A 57 1.85 11.85 -2.05
N ARG A 58 1.94 10.52 -1.95
CA ARG A 58 2.84 9.68 -2.74
C ARG A 58 2.04 8.58 -3.39
N GLY A 59 2.20 8.40 -4.71
CA GLY A 59 1.49 7.36 -5.45
C GLY A 59 0.72 7.89 -6.65
N LEU A 60 -0.12 7.06 -7.29
CA LEU A 60 -0.27 5.62 -7.00
C LEU A 60 0.83 4.84 -7.74
N HIS A 61 1.63 4.03 -7.04
CA HIS A 61 2.82 3.37 -7.58
C HIS A 61 2.71 1.86 -7.58
N PHE A 62 3.33 1.24 -8.59
CA PHE A 62 3.58 -0.19 -8.67
C PHE A 62 4.89 -0.44 -9.42
N GLN A 63 5.39 -1.67 -9.36
CA GLN A 63 6.47 -2.12 -10.25
C GLN A 63 5.95 -3.15 -11.24
N LYS A 64 6.31 -3.00 -12.50
CA LYS A 64 5.88 -3.90 -13.59
C LYS A 64 6.56 -5.27 -13.44
N PRO A 65 5.92 -6.37 -13.88
CA PRO A 65 6.59 -7.65 -14.02
C PRO A 65 7.88 -7.53 -14.85
N PRO A 66 8.94 -8.29 -14.53
CA PRO A 66 9.04 -9.30 -13.48
C PRO A 66 9.36 -8.74 -12.07
N PHE A 67 9.38 -7.42 -11.89
CA PHE A 67 9.81 -6.75 -10.65
C PHE A 67 8.64 -6.35 -9.74
N ALA A 68 7.46 -6.93 -9.97
CA ALA A 68 6.27 -6.62 -9.18
C ALA A 68 6.52 -6.87 -7.68
N GLN A 69 5.93 -6.00 -6.85
CA GLN A 69 6.11 -6.01 -5.40
C GLN A 69 4.77 -6.14 -4.69
N SER A 70 4.73 -7.02 -3.71
CA SER A 70 3.82 -6.88 -2.57
C SER A 70 4.41 -5.89 -1.58
N LYS A 71 3.54 -5.22 -0.83
CA LYS A 71 3.91 -4.30 0.24
C LYS A 71 3.17 -4.66 1.53
N LEU A 72 3.87 -4.71 2.65
CA LEU A 72 3.26 -4.66 3.99
C LEU A 72 3.64 -3.32 4.61
N VAL A 73 2.66 -2.43 4.77
CA VAL A 73 2.88 -1.03 5.13
C VAL A 73 2.29 -0.68 6.48
N ARG A 74 2.89 0.30 7.18
CA ARG A 74 2.36 0.86 8.43
C ARG A 74 2.86 2.29 8.69
N CYS A 75 2.12 3.04 9.50
CA CYS A 75 2.55 4.33 10.02
C CYS A 75 3.09 4.17 11.45
N VAL A 76 4.36 4.51 11.68
CA VAL A 76 5.00 4.38 13.01
C VAL A 76 5.01 5.68 13.80
N LYS A 77 4.85 6.81 13.12
CA LYS A 77 4.68 8.13 13.74
C LYS A 77 3.63 8.90 12.95
N GLY A 78 2.70 9.58 13.63
CA GLY A 78 1.64 10.36 12.99
C GLY A 78 0.55 9.50 12.34
N SER A 79 -0.06 9.99 11.26
CA SER A 79 -1.13 9.30 10.54
C SER A 79 -1.10 9.56 9.02
N VAL A 80 -1.50 8.54 8.26
CA VAL A 80 -1.69 8.60 6.81
C VAL A 80 -3.02 7.96 6.43
N LEU A 81 -3.62 8.42 5.33
CA LEU A 81 -4.61 7.65 4.59
C LEU A 81 -3.86 6.81 3.55
N ASP A 82 -3.79 5.50 3.74
CA ASP A 82 -3.16 4.57 2.81
C ASP A 82 -4.18 3.97 1.86
N VAL A 83 -3.85 3.87 0.57
CA VAL A 83 -4.78 3.49 -0.49
C VAL A 83 -4.15 2.48 -1.42
N ALA A 84 -4.90 1.44 -1.75
CA ALA A 84 -4.56 0.47 -2.77
C ALA A 84 -5.68 0.39 -3.81
N VAL A 85 -5.32 0.48 -5.09
CA VAL A 85 -6.23 0.39 -6.24
C VAL A 85 -5.96 -0.91 -6.99
N ASP A 86 -7.03 -1.66 -7.27
CA ASP A 86 -6.94 -2.87 -8.08
C ASP A 86 -6.71 -2.52 -9.55
N ILE A 87 -5.54 -2.88 -10.06
CA ILE A 87 -5.17 -2.63 -11.45
C ILE A 87 -5.05 -3.93 -12.24
N ARG A 88 -5.62 -5.05 -11.77
CA ARG A 88 -5.59 -6.33 -12.48
C ARG A 88 -6.70 -6.40 -13.52
N LYS A 89 -6.35 -6.34 -14.81
CA LYS A 89 -7.35 -6.34 -15.90
C LYS A 89 -8.19 -7.62 -15.86
N GLY A 90 -9.50 -7.47 -15.94
CA GLY A 90 -10.47 -8.57 -15.81
C GLY A 90 -10.88 -8.89 -14.37
N SER A 91 -10.32 -8.21 -13.36
CA SER A 91 -10.79 -8.33 -11.98
C SER A 91 -12.23 -7.83 -11.85
N PRO A 92 -13.10 -8.50 -11.07
CA PRO A 92 -14.42 -7.99 -10.74
C PRO A 92 -14.40 -6.62 -10.06
N THR A 93 -13.29 -6.29 -9.37
CA THR A 93 -13.08 -5.02 -8.67
C THR A 93 -12.05 -4.14 -9.37
N TYR A 94 -11.81 -4.32 -10.68
CA TYR A 94 -10.84 -3.50 -11.42
C TYR A 94 -11.19 -2.01 -11.35
N GLY A 95 -10.23 -1.19 -10.92
CA GLY A 95 -10.42 0.25 -10.70
C GLY A 95 -11.05 0.61 -9.36
N GLU A 96 -11.53 -0.37 -8.58
CA GLU A 96 -11.94 -0.13 -7.20
C GLU A 96 -10.72 0.01 -6.29
N TYR A 97 -10.92 0.67 -5.14
CA TYR A 97 -9.88 0.90 -4.16
C TYR A 97 -10.34 0.56 -2.74
N VAL A 98 -9.36 0.32 -1.88
CA VAL A 98 -9.54 0.29 -0.42
C VAL A 98 -8.66 1.37 0.18
N ALA A 99 -9.23 2.15 1.10
CA ALA A 99 -8.53 3.18 1.86
C ALA A 99 -8.55 2.85 3.35
N VAL A 100 -7.41 2.98 4.02
CA VAL A 100 -7.22 2.64 5.43
C VAL A 100 -6.44 3.75 6.11
N GLU A 101 -6.96 4.28 7.21
CA GLU A 101 -6.18 5.19 8.04
C GLU A 101 -5.18 4.39 8.87
N LEU A 102 -3.89 4.60 8.64
CA LEU A 102 -2.79 3.98 9.38
C LEU A 102 -2.17 5.03 10.29
N SER A 103 -2.06 4.74 11.58
CA SER A 103 -1.51 5.71 12.53
C SER A 103 -0.66 5.05 13.62
N GLU A 104 0.18 5.88 14.24
CA GLU A 104 0.94 5.49 15.43
C GLU A 104 0.04 5.08 16.60
N GLY A 105 -1.25 5.44 16.59
CA GLY A 105 -2.20 5.11 17.66
C GLY A 105 -3.00 3.82 17.41
N ASN A 106 -3.37 3.53 16.15
CA ASN A 106 -4.12 2.32 15.83
C ASN A 106 -3.21 1.12 15.51
N HIS A 107 -1.95 1.38 15.15
CA HIS A 107 -0.93 0.38 14.79
C HIS A 107 -1.33 -0.58 13.67
N LEU A 108 -2.37 -0.23 12.89
CA LEU A 108 -2.82 -1.05 11.79
C LEU A 108 -1.72 -1.16 10.75
N GLN A 109 -1.72 -2.28 10.05
CA GLN A 109 -0.92 -2.49 8.85
C GLN A 109 -1.85 -2.77 7.68
N PHE A 110 -1.38 -2.45 6.48
CA PHE A 110 -2.10 -2.77 5.27
C PHE A 110 -1.19 -3.62 4.38
N PHE A 111 -1.71 -4.76 3.95
CA PHE A 111 -1.04 -5.63 3.00
C PHE A 111 -1.62 -5.45 1.61
N ILE A 112 -0.73 -5.12 0.67
CA ILE A 112 -1.03 -4.89 -0.73
C ILE A 112 -0.25 -5.93 -1.55
N PRO A 113 -0.91 -6.90 -2.21
CA PRO A 113 -0.21 -7.86 -3.04
C PRO A 113 0.26 -7.25 -4.38
N ARG A 114 1.10 -8.00 -5.10
CA ARG A 114 1.48 -7.71 -6.48
C ARG A 114 0.22 -7.53 -7.33
N GLY A 115 0.27 -6.60 -8.29
CA GLY A 115 -0.85 -6.29 -9.18
C GLY A 115 -1.76 -5.16 -8.73
N PHE A 116 -1.38 -4.43 -7.67
CA PHE A 116 -2.09 -3.25 -7.17
C PHE A 116 -1.23 -1.99 -7.33
N ALA A 117 -1.87 -0.84 -7.54
CA ALA A 117 -1.22 0.46 -7.40
C ALA A 117 -1.44 0.97 -5.96
N HIS A 118 -0.39 1.46 -5.32
CA HIS A 118 -0.41 1.86 -3.90
C HIS A 118 0.06 3.29 -3.71
N GLY A 119 -0.61 4.03 -2.83
CA GLY A 119 -0.20 5.37 -2.42
C GLY A 119 -0.76 5.77 -1.06
N PHE A 120 -0.31 6.90 -0.54
CA PHE A 120 -0.81 7.44 0.72
C PHE A 120 -0.81 8.97 0.74
N ALA A 121 -1.64 9.53 1.62
CA ALA A 121 -1.68 10.96 1.96
C ALA A 121 -1.39 11.17 3.44
N VAL A 122 -0.51 12.13 3.78
CA VAL A 122 -0.14 12.42 5.16
C VAL A 122 -1.17 13.32 5.83
N LEU A 123 -1.80 12.82 6.89
CA LEU A 123 -2.90 13.49 7.60
C LEU A 123 -2.43 14.25 8.85
N SER A 124 -1.28 13.86 9.43
CA SER A 124 -0.65 14.55 10.57
C SER A 124 0.40 15.58 10.13
N GLU A 125 0.90 16.40 11.05
CA GLU A 125 1.98 17.37 10.77
C GLU A 125 3.22 16.70 10.15
N VAL A 126 3.60 15.54 10.72
CA VAL A 126 4.66 14.66 10.23
C VAL A 126 4.15 13.22 10.32
N ALA A 127 4.45 12.41 9.32
CA ALA A 127 4.29 10.96 9.38
C ALA A 127 5.60 10.24 9.04
N VAL A 128 5.89 9.15 9.77
CA VAL A 128 6.94 8.19 9.43
C VAL A 128 6.26 6.90 9.00
N PHE A 129 6.48 6.52 7.75
CA PHE A 129 5.82 5.42 7.08
C PHE A 129 6.84 4.34 6.75
N GLN A 130 6.61 3.12 7.25
CA GLN A 130 7.48 1.97 7.05
C GLN A 130 6.80 0.93 6.16
N TYR A 131 7.55 0.29 5.29
CA TYR A 131 7.02 -0.76 4.44
C TYR A 131 8.05 -1.83 4.05
N LYS A 132 7.57 -3.07 4.04
CA LYS A 132 8.30 -4.25 3.54
C LYS A 132 7.92 -4.52 2.10
N CYS A 133 8.88 -4.88 1.25
CA CYS A 133 8.66 -5.32 -0.12
C CYS A 133 9.19 -6.75 -0.32
N ASP A 134 8.50 -7.53 -1.15
CA ASP A 134 8.86 -8.92 -1.49
C ASP A 134 9.70 -9.06 -2.77
N ASN A 135 10.17 -7.93 -3.30
CA ASN A 135 11.11 -7.86 -4.41
C ASN A 135 11.95 -6.58 -4.26
N TYR A 136 13.09 -6.49 -4.95
CA TYR A 136 13.95 -5.31 -4.88
C TYR A 136 13.39 -4.14 -5.70
N TYR A 137 13.79 -2.91 -5.34
CA TYR A 137 13.45 -1.74 -6.15
C TYR A 137 14.15 -1.79 -7.52
N ALA A 138 13.38 -1.68 -8.61
CA ALA A 138 13.87 -1.62 -9.98
C ALA A 138 13.34 -0.36 -10.68
N PRO A 139 14.11 0.75 -10.69
CA PRO A 139 13.68 2.03 -11.26
C PRO A 139 13.12 1.94 -12.70
N GLN A 140 13.68 1.03 -13.50
CA GLN A 140 13.26 0.79 -14.89
C GLN A 140 11.86 0.15 -15.02
N ALA A 141 11.38 -0.51 -13.96
CA ALA A 141 10.08 -1.17 -13.91
C ALA A 141 9.02 -0.34 -13.19
N ASP A 142 9.41 0.83 -12.67
CA ASP A 142 8.52 1.73 -11.97
C ASP A 142 7.36 2.19 -12.89
N GLY A 143 6.16 2.15 -12.34
CA GLY A 143 4.94 2.60 -12.99
C GLY A 143 4.03 3.29 -11.99
N GLY A 144 3.07 4.04 -12.50
CA GLY A 144 2.09 4.67 -11.64
C GLY A 144 0.84 5.09 -12.38
N ILE A 145 -0.17 5.42 -11.57
CA ILE A 145 -1.44 5.99 -11.97
C ILE A 145 -1.56 7.34 -11.28
N SER A 146 -2.10 8.31 -11.99
CA SER A 146 -2.32 9.65 -11.45
C SER A 146 -3.18 9.57 -10.20
N ILE A 147 -2.66 10.13 -9.12
CA ILE A 147 -3.39 10.31 -7.87
C ILE A 147 -4.54 11.34 -8.00
N LEU A 148 -4.48 12.16 -9.06
CA LEU A 148 -5.49 13.14 -9.44
C LEU A 148 -6.58 12.53 -10.33
N ASP A 149 -6.58 11.21 -10.54
CA ASP A 149 -7.61 10.55 -11.33
C ASP A 149 -8.95 10.50 -10.56
N GLU A 150 -9.81 11.47 -10.84
CA GLU A 150 -11.15 11.59 -10.26
C GLU A 150 -12.05 10.39 -10.60
N SER A 151 -11.77 9.62 -11.66
CA SER A 151 -12.57 8.45 -12.02
C SER A 151 -12.45 7.29 -11.04
N ILE A 152 -11.39 7.26 -10.21
CA ILE A 152 -11.21 6.27 -9.14
C ILE A 152 -12.06 6.67 -7.91
N GLY A 153 -12.33 7.96 -7.72
CA GLY A 153 -13.19 8.46 -6.64
C GLY A 153 -12.58 8.35 -5.24
N ILE A 154 -11.25 8.48 -5.12
CA ILE A 154 -10.55 8.43 -3.83
C ILE A 154 -10.77 9.73 -3.04
N ASP A 155 -11.38 9.63 -1.86
CA ASP A 155 -11.40 10.74 -0.90
C ASP A 155 -10.09 10.79 -0.12
N TRP A 156 -9.13 11.57 -0.64
CA TRP A 156 -7.79 11.70 -0.08
C TRP A 156 -7.74 12.42 1.28
N LYS A 157 -8.84 13.04 1.73
CA LYS A 157 -8.90 13.85 2.96
C LYS A 157 -7.88 15.00 3.04
N ILE A 158 -7.30 15.39 1.92
CA ILE A 158 -6.37 16.53 1.80
C ILE A 158 -7.02 17.58 0.89
N PRO A 159 -7.19 18.84 1.36
CA PRO A 159 -7.62 19.93 0.50
C PRO A 159 -6.67 20.14 -0.67
N VAL A 160 -7.21 20.45 -1.86
CA VAL A 160 -6.43 20.60 -3.09
C VAL A 160 -5.31 21.63 -2.97
N ASP A 161 -5.54 22.73 -2.24
CA ASP A 161 -4.53 23.78 -2.00
C ASP A 161 -3.39 23.35 -1.06
N LYS A 162 -3.55 22.22 -0.37
CA LYS A 162 -2.56 21.63 0.54
C LYS A 162 -1.86 20.40 -0.03
N ALA A 163 -2.30 19.90 -1.18
CA ALA A 163 -1.72 18.71 -1.80
C ALA A 163 -0.29 18.98 -2.29
N ILE A 164 0.66 18.17 -1.83
CA ILE A 164 2.06 18.24 -2.22
C ILE A 164 2.43 16.94 -2.93
N LEU A 165 2.69 17.05 -4.22
CA LEU A 165 3.06 15.94 -5.11
C LEU A 165 4.46 16.12 -5.67
N SER A 166 5.16 15.01 -5.90
CA SER A 166 6.41 15.04 -6.65
C SER A 166 6.16 15.35 -8.13
N GLU A 167 7.17 15.84 -8.84
CA GLU A 167 7.09 16.06 -10.30
C GLU A 167 6.88 14.77 -11.08
N LYS A 168 7.25 13.62 -10.51
CA LYS A 168 6.99 12.30 -11.07
C LYS A 168 5.51 11.95 -10.96
N ASP A 169 4.91 12.14 -9.78
CA ASP A 169 3.52 11.77 -9.50
C ASP A 169 2.52 12.57 -10.33
N LYS A 170 2.86 13.84 -10.64
CA LYS A 170 2.06 14.71 -11.51
C LYS A 170 2.00 14.26 -12.97
N LYS A 171 2.87 13.33 -13.40
CA LYS A 171 3.02 12.91 -14.81
C LYS A 171 2.49 11.51 -15.09
N HIS A 172 1.96 10.82 -14.08
CA HIS A 172 1.38 9.50 -14.29
C HIS A 172 0.08 9.58 -15.12
N PRO A 173 -0.20 8.57 -15.97
CA PRO A 173 -1.44 8.53 -16.74
C PRO A 173 -2.65 8.33 -15.85
N LEU A 174 -3.83 8.71 -16.35
CA LEU A 174 -5.11 8.30 -15.78
C LEU A 174 -5.32 6.80 -15.97
N LEU A 175 -6.09 6.15 -15.08
CA LEU A 175 -6.46 4.73 -15.13
C LEU A 175 -7.09 4.35 -16.48
N ARG A 176 -7.91 5.24 -17.07
CA ARG A 176 -8.55 5.02 -18.38
C ARG A 176 -7.55 4.95 -19.54
N GLU A 177 -6.42 5.64 -19.41
CA GLU A 177 -5.32 5.71 -20.39
C GLU A 177 -4.23 4.68 -20.07
N PHE A 178 -4.37 3.97 -18.95
CA PHE A 178 -3.39 3.02 -18.46
C PHE A 178 -3.66 1.59 -18.96
N GLU A 179 -2.68 1.06 -19.67
CA GLU A 179 -2.60 -0.36 -19.99
C GLU A 179 -1.91 -1.11 -18.86
N SER A 180 -2.69 -1.87 -18.10
CA SER A 180 -2.14 -2.64 -17.00
C SER A 180 -1.28 -3.80 -17.49
N PRO A 181 -0.08 -4.00 -16.92
CA PRO A 181 0.71 -5.19 -17.17
C PRO A 181 0.21 -6.41 -16.36
N PHE A 182 -0.85 -6.26 -15.57
CA PHE A 182 -1.36 -7.30 -14.68
C PHE A 182 -2.72 -7.79 -15.19
N GLY A 183 -2.83 -9.11 -15.39
CA GLY A 183 -4.11 -9.80 -15.64
C GLY A 183 -4.68 -10.39 -14.36
N TYR A 184 -6.00 -10.40 -14.23
CA TYR A 184 -6.68 -11.15 -13.18
C TYR A 184 -6.49 -12.66 -13.42
N GLY A 185 -6.05 -13.38 -12.40
CA GLY A 185 -5.64 -14.79 -12.51
C GLY A 185 -4.20 -15.01 -13.01
N MET A 186 -3.41 -13.97 -13.25
CA MET A 186 -1.99 -14.12 -13.53
C MET A 186 -1.27 -14.71 -12.31
N GLY A 187 -0.40 -15.70 -12.52
CA GLY A 187 0.51 -16.25 -11.51
C GLY A 187 1.57 -15.21 -11.12
N LEU A 188 1.21 -14.26 -10.25
CA LEU A 188 2.09 -13.17 -9.83
C LEU A 188 3.14 -13.61 -8.80
N TYR A 189 3.09 -14.87 -8.37
CA TYR A 189 3.95 -15.45 -7.33
C TYR A 189 4.48 -16.83 -7.75
N PRO A 190 5.15 -16.91 -8.92
CA PRO A 190 5.60 -18.18 -9.47
C PRO A 190 6.60 -18.91 -8.55
N GLU A 191 7.22 -18.22 -7.59
CA GLU A 191 8.13 -18.83 -6.62
C GLU A 191 7.43 -19.69 -5.55
N PHE A 192 6.11 -19.64 -5.45
CA PHE A 192 5.31 -20.42 -4.50
C PHE A 192 4.36 -21.43 -5.17
N GLU A 193 4.43 -21.55 -6.50
CA GLU A 193 3.69 -22.52 -7.31
C GLU A 193 4.39 -23.89 -7.37
#